data_AF-A0A3M1R4N2-F1
#
_entry.id   AF-A0A3M1R4N2-F1
#
_cell.length_a   1.000
_cell.length_b   1.000
_cell.length_c   1.000
_cell.angle_alpha   90.00
_cell.angle_beta   90.00
_cell.angle_gamma   90.00
#
_symmetry.space_group_name_H-M   'P 1'
#
loop_
_entity.id
_entity.type
_entity.pdbx_description
1 polymer ?
#
loop_
_entity_poly.entity_id
_entity_poly.type
_entity_poly.pdbx_seq_one_letter_code
_entity_poly.pdbx_strand_id
1 'polypeptide(L)'
;MQRRPAGRPLASTWEFPGGKVEVGETLQAAVARECREEVGCAVAVVRPLPPIRYRYPHARVTLHPFLCRPLGAAVPREGQRLRWLRPG
;
A
#
# COMPACT_ATOMS: atom_id res chain seq x y z
N MET A 1 6.10 -5.71 -2.46
CA MET A 1 6.13 -5.30 -1.04
C MET A 1 7.21 -4.27 -0.83
N GLN A 2 7.01 -3.37 0.11
CA GLN A 2 7.98 -2.38 0.55
C GLN A 2 8.41 -2.63 2.00
N ARG A 3 9.64 -2.28 2.35
CA ARG A 3 10.15 -2.38 3.72
C ARG A 3 10.37 -1.00 4.31
N ARG A 4 9.71 -0.69 5.43
CA ARG A 4 9.81 0.62 6.09
C ARG A 4 11.26 1.00 6.42
N PRO A 5 11.66 2.27 6.21
CA PRO A 5 12.97 2.76 6.65
C PRO A 5 13.12 2.72 8.18
N ALA A 6 14.38 2.75 8.65
CA ALA A 6 14.69 2.77 10.07
C ALA A 6 14.13 4.06 10.72
N GLY A 7 13.56 3.95 11.93
CA GLY A 7 13.05 5.09 12.70
C GLY A 7 11.53 5.34 12.67
N ARG A 8 10.75 4.56 11.90
CA ARG A 8 9.27 4.56 11.99
C ARG A 8 8.73 3.43 12.89
N PRO A 9 7.54 3.56 13.50
CA PRO A 9 6.86 2.44 14.16
C PRO A 9 6.78 1.24 13.21
N LEU A 10 7.08 0.01 13.68
CA LEU A 10 7.17 -1.21 12.87
C LEU A 10 8.26 -1.20 11.78
N ALA A 11 9.37 -0.47 12.00
CA ALA A 11 10.56 -0.54 11.16
C ALA A 11 11.01 -1.99 10.93
N SER A 12 11.53 -2.29 9.74
CA SER A 12 12.00 -3.62 9.29
C SER A 12 10.93 -4.66 8.90
N THR A 13 9.65 -4.35 9.04
CA THR A 13 8.56 -5.22 8.53
C THR A 13 8.29 -4.95 7.05
N TRP A 14 7.94 -5.99 6.29
CA TRP A 14 7.47 -5.85 4.91
C TRP A 14 5.96 -5.57 4.91
N GLU A 15 5.53 -4.62 4.09
CA GLU A 15 4.13 -4.29 3.93
C GLU A 15 3.76 -4.04 2.46
N PHE A 16 2.45 -3.97 2.21
CA PHE A 16 1.93 -3.52 0.93
C PHE A 16 1.91 -1.99 0.90
N PRO A 17 2.16 -1.37 -0.27
CA PRO A 17 1.96 0.06 -0.43
C PRO A 17 0.52 0.47 -0.14
N GLY A 18 0.32 1.60 0.52
CA GLY A 18 -1.00 2.10 0.87
C GLY A 18 -1.00 3.02 2.07
N GLY A 19 -2.10 3.75 2.23
CA GLY A 19 -2.25 4.75 3.27
C GLY A 19 -3.70 5.05 3.59
N LYS A 20 -3.93 6.23 4.19
CA LYS A 20 -5.27 6.69 4.54
C LYS A 20 -5.97 7.21 3.29
N VAL A 21 -7.28 7.05 3.28
CA VAL A 21 -8.14 7.63 2.24
C VAL A 21 -8.41 9.08 2.63
N GLU A 22 -8.14 10.01 1.71
CA GLU A 22 -8.37 11.43 1.95
C GLU A 22 -9.85 11.81 1.76
N VAL A 23 -10.27 12.94 2.30
CA VAL A 23 -11.67 13.39 2.21
C VAL A 23 -12.05 13.64 0.75
N GLY A 24 -13.16 13.03 0.30
CA GLY A 24 -13.64 13.12 -1.08
C GLY A 24 -12.92 12.18 -2.06
N GLU A 25 -11.94 11.40 -1.59
CA GLU A 25 -11.20 10.44 -2.41
C GLU A 25 -11.93 9.09 -2.48
N THR A 26 -11.94 8.46 -3.66
CA THR A 26 -12.40 7.07 -3.79
C THR A 26 -11.29 6.12 -3.34
N LEU A 27 -11.65 4.92 -2.87
CA LEU A 27 -10.66 3.90 -2.48
C LEU A 27 -9.66 3.59 -3.61
N GLN A 28 -10.14 3.55 -4.85
CA GLN A 28 -9.32 3.32 -6.03
C GLN A 28 -8.35 4.47 -6.29
N ALA A 29 -8.80 5.71 -6.12
CA ALA A 29 -7.95 6.89 -6.26
C ALA A 29 -6.84 6.91 -5.18
N ALA A 30 -7.20 6.57 -3.93
CA ALA A 30 -6.24 6.45 -2.83
C ALA A 30 -5.14 5.44 -3.17
N VAL A 31 -5.51 4.22 -3.60
CA VAL A 31 -4.52 3.19 -3.99
C VAL A 31 -3.59 3.68 -5.10
N ALA A 32 -4.13 4.34 -6.12
CA ALA A 32 -3.33 4.84 -7.24
C ALA A 32 -2.41 6.01 -6.85
N ARG A 33 -2.83 6.85 -5.90
CA ARG A 33 -2.01 7.94 -5.34
C ARG A 33 -0.89 7.36 -4.47
N GLU A 34 -1.22 6.54 -3.48
CA GLU A 34 -0.26 5.92 -2.56
C GLU A 34 0.80 5.10 -3.30
N CYS A 35 0.41 4.30 -4.31
CA CYS A 35 1.38 3.55 -5.13
C CYS A 35 2.34 4.47 -5.90
N ARG A 36 1.90 5.66 -6.33
CA ARG A 36 2.77 6.64 -6.99
C ARG A 36 3.69 7.33 -6.00
N GLU A 37 3.18 7.68 -4.83
CA GLU A 37 3.93 8.38 -3.78
C GLU A 37 5.01 7.49 -3.17
N GLU A 38 4.67 6.27 -2.76
CA GLU A 38 5.59 5.40 -2.01
C GLU A 38 6.55 4.63 -2.93
N VAL A 39 6.02 4.12 -4.06
CA VAL A 39 6.77 3.19 -4.94
C VAL A 39 6.88 3.66 -6.37
N GLY A 40 6.55 4.93 -6.65
CA GLY A 40 6.77 5.54 -7.96
C GLY A 40 6.02 4.88 -9.12
N CYS A 41 5.05 4.00 -8.82
CA CYS A 41 4.45 3.11 -9.80
C CYS A 41 3.00 3.51 -10.06
N ALA A 42 2.69 3.82 -11.32
CA ALA A 42 1.30 3.90 -11.75
C ALA A 42 0.70 2.49 -11.82
N VAL A 43 -0.52 2.34 -11.30
CA VAL A 43 -1.23 1.06 -11.26
C VAL A 43 -2.64 1.22 -11.82
N ALA A 44 -3.11 0.19 -12.52
CA ALA A 44 -4.51 0.04 -12.86
C ALA A 44 -5.19 -0.87 -11.83
N VAL A 45 -6.25 -0.39 -11.19
CA VAL A 45 -7.05 -1.20 -10.27
C VAL A 45 -7.82 -2.25 -11.08
N VAL A 46 -7.63 -3.52 -10.76
CA VAL A 46 -8.30 -4.65 -11.43
C VAL A 46 -9.61 -4.96 -10.72
N ARG A 47 -9.55 -5.20 -9.40
CA ARG A 47 -10.73 -5.48 -8.57
C ARG A 47 -10.45 -5.26 -7.08
N PRO A 48 -11.47 -4.93 -6.27
CA PRO A 48 -11.36 -5.00 -4.82
C PRO A 48 -11.17 -6.46 -4.36
N LEU A 49 -10.48 -6.61 -3.23
CA LEU A 49 -10.40 -7.84 -2.45
C LEU A 49 -11.26 -7.68 -1.17
N PRO A 50 -11.62 -8.78 -0.49
CA PRO A 50 -12.40 -8.70 0.74
C PRO A 50 -11.72 -7.80 1.79
N PRO A 51 -12.46 -6.88 2.44
CA PRO A 51 -11.90 -5.98 3.44
C PRO A 51 -11.49 -6.76 4.69
N ILE A 52 -10.39 -6.32 5.31
CA ILE A 52 -9.87 -6.90 6.54
C ILE A 52 -10.09 -5.88 7.66
N ARG A 53 -10.82 -6.28 8.71
CA ARG A 53 -11.07 -5.44 9.87
C ARG A 53 -10.22 -5.92 11.02
N TYR A 54 -9.44 -5.02 11.60
CA TYR A 54 -8.61 -5.31 12.76
C TYR A 54 -8.88 -4.31 13.88
N ARG A 55 -9.00 -4.82 15.11
CA ARG A 55 -9.19 -4.01 16.30
C ARG A 55 -7.91 -4.03 17.11
N TYR A 56 -7.17 -2.94 17.09
CA TYR A 56 -6.10 -2.66 18.03
C TYR A 56 -6.70 -2.16 19.36
N PRO A 57 -5.97 -2.27 20.49
CA PRO A 57 -6.41 -1.71 21.76
C PRO A 57 -6.74 -0.21 21.68
N HIS A 58 -6.04 0.53 20.83
CA HIS A 58 -6.15 1.99 20.69
C HIS A 58 -6.91 2.44 19.42
N ALA A 59 -7.26 1.54 18.51
CA ALA A 59 -7.88 1.91 17.22
C ALA A 59 -8.62 0.75 16.55
N ARG A 60 -9.59 1.07 15.70
CA ARG A 60 -10.20 0.13 14.76
C ARG A 60 -9.75 0.51 13.34
N VAL A 61 -9.17 -0.45 12.63
CA VAL A 61 -8.66 -0.26 11.27
C VAL A 61 -9.41 -1.17 10.33
N THR A 62 -9.90 -0.63 9.22
CA THR A 62 -10.41 -1.41 8.09
C THR A 62 -9.48 -1.21 6.92
N LEU A 63 -8.87 -2.30 6.46
CA LEU A 63 -8.06 -2.34 5.26
C LEU A 63 -8.95 -2.73 4.09
N HIS A 64 -8.85 -1.97 3.00
CA HIS A 64 -9.51 -2.24 1.73
C HIS A 64 -8.45 -2.62 0.69
N PRO A 65 -8.07 -3.92 0.60
CA PRO A 65 -7.05 -4.34 -0.35
C PRO A 65 -7.60 -4.37 -1.78
N PHE A 66 -6.74 -4.04 -2.75
CA PHE A 66 -7.05 -4.10 -4.17
C PHE A 66 -6.02 -4.95 -4.90
N LEU A 67 -6.51 -5.76 -5.86
CA LEU A 67 -5.66 -6.35 -6.86
C LEU A 67 -5.40 -5.30 -7.94
N CYS A 68 -4.13 -5.01 -8.19
CA CYS A 68 -3.71 -3.99 -9.15
C CYS A 68 -2.74 -4.58 -10.18
N ARG A 69 -2.78 -4.03 -11.39
CA ARG A 69 -1.80 -4.30 -12.44
C ARG A 69 -0.84 -3.11 -12.54
N PRO A 70 0.48 -3.31 -12.40
CA PRO A 70 1.43 -2.23 -12.62
C PRO A 70 1.42 -1.80 -14.09
N LEU A 71 1.49 -0.50 -14.31
CA LEU A 71 1.59 0.11 -15.65
C LEU A 71 3.02 0.55 -15.98
N GLY A 72 3.96 0.36 -15.05
CA GLY A 72 5.37 0.68 -15.21
C GLY A 72 6.22 0.01 -14.13
N ALA A 73 7.52 0.32 -14.11
CA ALA A 73 8.42 -0.17 -13.09
C ALA A 73 8.18 0.54 -11.75
N ALA A 74 8.22 -0.22 -10.65
CA ALA A 74 8.21 0.35 -9.31
C ALA A 74 9.61 0.79 -8.91
N VAL A 75 9.73 2.01 -8.40
CA VAL A 75 10.97 2.63 -7.95
C VAL A 75 10.76 3.15 -6.52
N PRO A 76 11.62 2.80 -5.55
CA PRO A 76 11.45 3.30 -4.19
C PRO A 76 11.55 4.82 -4.15
N ARG A 77 10.59 5.50 -3.53
CA ARG A 77 10.54 6.97 -3.46
C ARG A 77 10.86 7.56 -2.09
N GLU A 78 10.77 6.79 -1.02
CA GLU A 78 11.07 7.22 0.36
C GLU A 78 12.27 6.48 0.97
N GLY A 79 13.18 5.96 0.14
CA GLY A 79 14.34 5.19 0.60
C GLY A 79 14.00 3.80 1.14
N GLN A 80 12.77 3.31 0.94
CA GLN A 80 12.40 1.91 1.22
C GLN A 80 13.10 0.92 0.28
N ARG A 81 13.20 -0.34 0.70
CA ARG A 81 13.53 -1.44 -0.23
C ARG A 81 12.25 -1.99 -0.84
N LEU A 82 12.27 -2.24 -2.15
CA LEU A 82 11.18 -2.91 -2.85
C LEU A 82 11.55 -4.35 -3.21
N ARG A 83 10.59 -5.25 -3.08
CA ARG A 83 10.72 -6.63 -3.56
C ARG A 83 9.41 -7.10 -4.18
N TRP A 84 9.51 -7.65 -5.39
CA TRP A 84 8.42 -8.42 -6.01
C TRP A 84 8.43 -9.84 -5.43
N LEU A 85 7.26 -10.29 -5.00
CA LEU A 85 7.05 -11.64 -4.45
C LEU A 85 5.94 -12.31 -5.27
N ARG A 86 6.04 -13.61 -5.47
CA ARG A 86 4.94 -14.41 -5.99
C ARG A 86 4.03 -14.82 -4.81
N PRO A 87 2.70 -14.79 -4.97
CA PRO A 87 1.81 -15.42 -4.00
C PRO A 87 2.20 -16.90 -3.84
N GLY A 88 2.24 -17.38 -2.60
CA GLY A 88 2.44 -18.80 -2.27
C GLY A 88 1.13 -19.57 -2.27
#